data_AF-I7M9T4-F1
#
_entry.id   AF-I7M9T4-F1
#
_cell.length_a   1.000
_cell.length_b   1.000
_cell.length_c   1.000
_cell.angle_alpha   90.00
_cell.angle_beta   90.00
_cell.angle_gamma   90.00
#
_symmetry.space_group_name_H-M   'P 1'
#
loop_
_entity.id
_entity.type
_entity.pdbx_description
1 polymer ?
#
loop_
_entity_poly.entity_id
_entity_poly.type
_entity_poly.pdbx_seq_one_letter_code
_entity_poly.pdbx_strand_id
1 'polypeptide(L)'
;MIGERSPEERLKKGKQIEILFLIIAWISAVCCLIRTDFNFAFALFGYYLWISRNDKANSMMLIIMNGVLVLVDIIWLIAVANVWTSKSNNPAWDSLHGLHVFALLLSILNVILKAVIIFLINSYKNGQNAENTKNMAG
;
A
#
# COMPACT_ATOMS: atom_id res chain seq x y z
N MET A 1 32.87 8.83 1.85
CA MET A 1 32.07 9.96 1.33
C MET A 1 30.69 9.43 0.97
N ILE A 2 29.75 9.50 1.91
CA ILE A 2 28.34 9.16 1.64
C ILE A 2 27.69 10.47 1.21
N GLY A 3 27.47 10.61 -0.10
CA GLY A 3 26.92 11.81 -0.72
C GLY A 3 25.70 12.31 0.04
N GLU A 4 25.69 13.62 0.30
CA GLU A 4 24.49 14.30 0.76
C GLU A 4 23.35 13.96 -0.19
N ARG A 5 22.32 13.28 0.33
CA ARG A 5 21.13 12.99 -0.45
C ARG A 5 20.47 14.34 -0.72
N SER A 6 20.53 14.81 -1.97
CA SER A 6 20.10 16.16 -2.31
C SER A 6 18.62 16.38 -1.92
N PRO A 7 18.21 17.59 -1.51
CA PRO A 7 16.82 17.91 -1.18
C PRO A 7 15.83 17.50 -2.28
N GLU A 8 16.29 17.50 -3.53
CA GLU A 8 15.53 17.08 -4.71
C GLU A 8 15.16 15.59 -4.68
N GLU A 9 16.07 14.70 -4.26
CA GLU A 9 15.77 13.26 -4.15
C GLU A 9 14.71 12.97 -3.09
N ARG A 10 14.70 13.74 -1.99
CA ARG A 10 13.66 13.60 -0.94
C ARG A 10 12.30 14.03 -1.46
N LEU A 11 12.23 15.16 -2.16
CA LEU A 11 11.00 15.64 -2.79
C LEU A 11 10.44 14.63 -3.80
N LYS A 12 11.32 14.04 -4.63
CA LYS A 12 10.94 13.01 -5.60
C LYS A 12 10.35 11.77 -4.92
N LYS A 13 10.97 11.28 -3.84
CA LYS A 13 10.45 10.15 -3.06
C LYS A 13 9.10 10.46 -2.40
N GLY A 14 8.92 11.68 -1.90
CA GLY A 14 7.64 12.12 -1.33
C GLY A 14 6.51 12.03 -2.35
N LYS A 15 6.71 12.60 -3.54
CA LYS A 15 5.75 12.52 -4.65
C LYS A 15 5.49 11.10 -5.11
N GLN A 16 6.52 10.24 -5.14
CA GLN A 16 6.34 8.82 -5.48
C GLN A 16 5.40 8.12 -4.49
N ILE A 17 5.54 8.39 -3.19
CA ILE A 17 4.67 7.81 -2.16
C ILE A 17 3.23 8.32 -2.30
N GLU A 18 3.04 9.62 -2.58
CA GLU A 18 1.72 10.20 -2.85
C GLU A 18 1.02 9.51 -4.02
N ILE A 19 1.70 9.40 -5.16
CA ILE A 19 1.16 8.76 -6.37
C ILE A 19 0.81 7.30 -6.10
N LEU A 20 1.66 6.58 -5.35
CA LEU A 20 1.40 5.19 -5.00
C LEU A 20 0.13 5.04 -4.14
N PHE A 21 -0.10 5.93 -3.17
CA PHE A 21 -1.34 5.88 -2.40
C PHE A 21 -2.58 6.10 -3.28
N LEU A 22 -2.50 7.01 -4.27
CA LEU A 22 -3.59 7.24 -5.21
C LEU A 22 -3.84 6.05 -6.14
N ILE A 23 -2.77 5.39 -6.63
CA ILE A 23 -2.89 4.16 -7.43
C ILE A 23 -3.53 3.05 -6.61
N ILE A 24 -3.09 2.85 -5.36
CA ILE A 24 -3.67 1.88 -4.43
C ILE A 24 -5.14 2.20 -4.17
N ALA A 25 -5.50 3.47 -3.95
CA ALA A 25 -6.88 3.88 -3.76
C ALA A 25 -7.74 3.56 -4.99
N TRP A 26 -7.25 3.84 -6.19
CA TRP A 26 -7.97 3.53 -7.43
C TRP A 26 -8.18 2.01 -7.61
N ILE A 27 -7.13 1.21 -7.47
CA ILE A 27 -7.23 -0.27 -7.55
C ILE A 27 -8.18 -0.79 -6.47
N SER A 28 -8.07 -0.27 -5.25
CA SER A 28 -8.92 -0.68 -4.13
C SER A 28 -10.38 -0.32 -4.37
N ALA A 29 -10.67 0.84 -4.97
CA ALA A 29 -12.05 1.21 -5.32
C ALA A 29 -12.66 0.22 -6.33
N VAL A 30 -11.89 -0.23 -7.32
CA VAL A 30 -12.34 -1.29 -8.25
C VAL A 30 -12.56 -2.60 -7.51
N CYS A 31 -11.66 -3.00 -6.60
CA CYS A 31 -11.84 -4.19 -5.77
C CYS A 31 -13.11 -4.10 -4.90
N CYS A 32 -13.43 -2.94 -4.34
CA CYS A 32 -14.64 -2.73 -3.52
C CYS A 32 -15.96 -3.00 -4.26
N LEU A 33 -15.96 -2.94 -5.60
CA LEU A 33 -17.14 -3.28 -6.41
C LEU A 33 -17.36 -4.80 -6.53
N ILE A 34 -16.29 -5.59 -6.38
CA ILE A 34 -16.32 -7.05 -6.53
C ILE A 34 -16.35 -7.76 -5.18
N ARG A 35 -15.69 -7.19 -4.16
CA ARG A 35 -15.63 -7.70 -2.80
C ARG A 35 -15.81 -6.59 -1.78
N THR A 36 -16.38 -6.92 -0.62
CA THR A 36 -16.39 -6.01 0.52
C THR A 36 -14.97 -5.83 1.04
N ASP A 37 -14.46 -4.60 0.96
CA ASP A 37 -13.09 -4.27 1.32
C ASP A 37 -13.01 -2.81 1.83
N PHE A 38 -12.14 -2.58 2.80
CA PHE A 38 -11.89 -1.27 3.40
C PHE A 38 -10.59 -0.63 2.88
N ASN A 39 -9.84 -1.32 2.02
CA ASN A 39 -8.57 -0.87 1.48
C ASN A 39 -8.64 0.50 0.80
N PHE A 40 -9.76 0.82 0.14
CA PHE A 40 -9.96 2.12 -0.48
C PHE A 40 -9.92 3.26 0.54
N ALA A 41 -10.71 3.13 1.62
CA ALA A 41 -10.78 4.14 2.67
C ALA A 41 -9.42 4.33 3.35
N PHE A 42 -8.71 3.23 3.64
CA PHE A 42 -7.38 3.30 4.24
C PHE A 42 -6.30 3.85 3.31
N ALA A 43 -6.39 3.61 2.00
CA ALA A 43 -5.47 4.19 1.04
C ALA A 43 -5.64 5.72 0.94
N LEU A 44 -6.88 6.20 0.92
CA LEU A 44 -7.17 7.65 0.98
C LEU A 44 -6.76 8.26 2.32
N PHE A 45 -7.01 7.57 3.42
CA PHE A 45 -6.55 8.01 4.73
C PHE A 45 -5.02 8.08 4.82
N GLY A 46 -4.33 7.09 4.24
CA GLY A 46 -2.87 7.08 4.13
C GLY A 46 -2.34 8.23 3.27
N TYR A 47 -2.98 8.51 2.13
CA TYR A 47 -2.69 9.68 1.30
C TYR A 47 -2.86 10.99 2.08
N TYR A 48 -4.01 11.18 2.75
CA TYR A 48 -4.29 12.36 3.54
C TYR A 48 -3.24 12.56 4.65
N LEU A 49 -2.96 11.50 5.41
CA LEU A 49 -1.93 11.53 6.44
C LEU A 49 -0.55 11.79 5.87
N TRP A 50 -0.25 11.40 4.63
CA TRP A 50 1.04 11.68 4.00
C TRP A 50 1.17 13.17 3.63
N ILE A 51 0.17 13.75 2.97
CA ILE A 51 0.21 15.16 2.54
C ILE A 51 0.09 16.14 3.70
N SER A 52 -0.63 15.78 4.77
CA SER A 52 -0.84 16.64 5.95
C SER A 52 0.32 16.60 6.95
N ARG A 53 1.47 16.02 6.60
CA ARG A 53 2.59 15.86 7.54
C ARG A 53 3.40 17.13 7.72
N ASN A 54 3.41 17.62 8.96
CA ASN A 54 4.48 18.46 9.47
C ASN A 54 5.58 17.70 10.23
N ASP A 55 5.40 16.40 10.57
CA ASP A 55 6.34 15.72 11.50
C ASP A 55 6.59 14.20 11.27
N LYS A 56 7.65 13.68 11.90
CA LYS A 56 8.16 12.30 11.89
C LYS A 56 7.22 11.25 12.49
N ALA A 57 6.32 11.63 13.42
CA ALA A 57 5.44 10.71 14.14
C ALA A 57 4.50 9.91 13.21
N ASN A 58 4.03 10.53 12.11
CA ASN A 58 3.06 9.89 11.22
C ASN A 58 3.67 8.75 10.36
N SER A 59 4.99 8.65 10.21
CA SER A 59 5.62 7.57 9.42
C SER A 59 5.38 6.19 10.02
N MET A 60 5.49 6.08 11.35
CA MET A 60 5.37 4.79 12.02
C MET A 60 3.93 4.27 11.95
N MET A 61 2.96 5.17 12.18
CA MET A 61 1.54 4.87 12.03
C MET A 61 1.22 4.39 10.61
N LEU A 62 1.72 5.07 9.57
CA LEU A 62 1.52 4.66 8.18
C LEU A 62 2.14 3.28 7.88
N ILE A 63 3.32 2.97 8.41
CA ILE A 63 3.95 1.66 8.27
C ILE A 63 3.10 0.57 8.94
N ILE A 64 2.71 0.77 10.19
CA ILE A 64 1.92 -0.21 10.95
C ILE A 64 0.57 -0.45 10.28
N MET A 65 -0.13 0.63 9.91
CA MET A 65 -1.43 0.56 9.26
C MET A 65 -1.35 -0.23 7.94
N ASN A 66 -0.41 0.11 7.05
CA ASN A 66 -0.24 -0.62 5.81
C ASN A 66 0.20 -2.09 6.05
N GLY A 67 1.01 -2.34 7.09
CA GLY A 67 1.41 -3.69 7.47
C GLY A 67 0.22 -4.56 7.88
N VAL A 68 -0.68 -4.03 8.71
CA VAL A 68 -1.92 -4.74 9.08
C VAL A 68 -2.79 -5.01 7.86
N LEU A 69 -2.95 -4.03 6.96
CA LEU A 69 -3.74 -4.20 5.73
C LEU A 69 -3.16 -5.29 4.80
N VAL A 70 -1.83 -5.37 4.69
CA VAL A 70 -1.16 -6.43 3.94
C VAL A 70 -1.46 -7.80 4.54
N LEU A 71 -1.40 -7.93 5.87
CA LEU A 71 -1.71 -9.20 6.54
C LEU A 71 -3.17 -9.63 6.31
N VAL A 72 -4.11 -8.69 6.45
CA VAL A 72 -5.53 -8.95 6.21
C VAL A 72 -5.78 -9.38 4.76
N ASP A 73 -5.16 -8.72 3.78
CA ASP A 73 -5.29 -9.11 2.37
C ASP A 73 -4.69 -10.49 2.08
N ILE A 74 -3.55 -10.83 2.68
CA ILE A 74 -2.94 -12.16 2.53
C ILE A 74 -3.86 -13.25 3.09
N ILE A 75 -4.41 -13.04 4.29
CA ILE A 75 -5.37 -13.97 4.91
C ILE A 75 -6.58 -14.14 4.01
N TRP A 76 -7.14 -13.03 3.50
CA TRP A 76 -8.29 -13.05 2.59
C TRP A 76 -7.96 -13.81 1.30
N LEU A 77 -6.82 -13.54 0.67
CA LEU A 77 -6.37 -14.22 -0.55
C LEU A 77 -6.27 -15.73 -0.34
N ILE A 78 -5.66 -16.18 0.76
CA ILE A 78 -5.53 -17.61 1.05
C ILE A 78 -6.90 -18.25 1.29
N ALA A 79 -7.78 -17.58 2.03
CA ALA A 79 -9.11 -18.09 2.34
C ALA A 79 -10.00 -18.20 1.10
N VAL A 80 -9.91 -17.23 0.19
CA VAL A 80 -10.84 -17.09 -0.93
C VAL A 80 -10.32 -17.69 -2.22
N ALA A 81 -9.00 -17.74 -2.45
CA ALA A 81 -8.42 -18.20 -3.71
C ALA A 81 -8.91 -19.60 -4.10
N ASN A 82 -8.95 -20.54 -3.17
CA ASN A 82 -9.42 -21.90 -3.46
C ASN A 82 -10.90 -21.92 -3.85
N VAL A 83 -11.75 -21.16 -3.15
CA VAL A 83 -13.19 -21.11 -3.44
C VAL A 83 -13.46 -20.45 -4.79
N TRP A 84 -12.70 -19.42 -5.13
CA TRP A 84 -12.92 -18.59 -6.33
C TRP A 84 -12.30 -19.17 -7.60
N THR A 85 -11.36 -20.10 -7.47
CA THR A 85 -10.72 -20.82 -8.60
C THR A 85 -11.23 -22.24 -8.79
N SER A 86 -11.95 -22.79 -7.81
CA SER A 86 -12.57 -24.11 -7.94
C SER A 86 -13.82 -24.04 -8.81
N LYS A 87 -14.02 -25.06 -9.65
CA LYS A 87 -15.29 -25.25 -10.35
C LYS A 87 -16.41 -25.52 -9.35
N SER A 88 -17.54 -24.86 -9.54
CA SER A 88 -18.74 -25.04 -8.73
C SER A 88 -19.80 -25.80 -9.51
N ASN A 89 -20.71 -26.49 -8.83
CA ASN A 89 -21.90 -27.03 -9.48
C ASN A 89 -22.98 -25.96 -9.75
N ASN A 90 -22.68 -24.69 -9.47
CA ASN A 90 -23.57 -23.56 -9.71
C ASN A 90 -23.18 -22.82 -11.00
N PRO A 91 -24.00 -22.86 -12.07
CA PRO A 91 -23.67 -22.22 -13.34
C PRO A 91 -23.57 -20.69 -13.25
N ALA A 92 -24.29 -20.05 -12.32
CA ALA A 92 -24.17 -18.61 -12.10
C ALA A 92 -22.80 -18.27 -11.48
N TRP A 93 -22.31 -19.09 -10.56
CA TRP A 93 -20.98 -18.92 -9.96
C TRP A 93 -19.87 -19.06 -11.00
N ASP A 94 -19.95 -20.09 -11.84
CA ASP A 94 -18.96 -20.34 -12.88
C ASP A 94 -18.98 -19.27 -13.97
N SER A 95 -20.14 -18.65 -14.25
CA SER A 95 -20.23 -17.51 -15.18
C SER A 95 -19.44 -16.29 -14.71
N LEU A 96 -19.22 -16.14 -13.40
CA LEU A 96 -18.47 -15.06 -12.78
C LEU A 96 -16.99 -15.38 -12.57
N HIS A 97 -16.51 -16.54 -13.03
CA HIS A 97 -15.13 -16.99 -12.83
C HIS A 97 -14.10 -15.94 -13.32
N GLY A 98 -14.36 -15.27 -14.45
CA GLY A 98 -13.49 -14.20 -14.95
C GLY A 98 -13.38 -13.03 -13.97
N LEU A 99 -14.49 -12.63 -13.34
CA LEU A 99 -14.53 -11.56 -12.34
C LEU A 99 -13.78 -11.97 -11.05
N HIS A 100 -13.92 -13.23 -10.63
CA HIS A 100 -13.19 -13.78 -9.49
C HIS A 100 -11.67 -13.75 -9.71
N VAL A 101 -11.20 -14.27 -10.86
CA VAL A 101 -9.77 -14.26 -11.20
C VAL A 101 -9.24 -12.82 -11.31
N PHE A 102 -10.01 -11.92 -11.93
CA PHE A 102 -9.65 -10.51 -12.02
C PHE A 102 -9.48 -9.85 -10.64
N ALA A 103 -10.41 -10.08 -9.72
CA ALA A 103 -10.32 -9.55 -8.36
C ALA A 103 -9.17 -10.17 -7.53
N LEU A 104 -8.83 -11.45 -7.75
CA LEU A 104 -7.64 -12.06 -7.15
C LEU A 104 -6.37 -11.38 -7.67
N LEU A 105 -6.27 -11.14 -8.98
CA LEU A 105 -5.13 -10.43 -9.58
C LEU A 105 -4.98 -9.02 -9.03
N LEU A 106 -6.07 -8.23 -8.98
CA LEU A 106 -6.03 -6.89 -8.42
C LEU A 106 -5.67 -6.90 -6.92
N SER A 107 -6.14 -7.89 -6.16
CA SER A 107 -5.81 -8.01 -4.73
C SER A 107 -4.32 -8.34 -4.51
N ILE A 108 -3.73 -9.20 -5.35
CA ILE A 108 -2.28 -9.47 -5.33
C ILE A 108 -1.49 -8.19 -5.64
N LEU A 109 -1.89 -7.44 -6.67
CA LEU A 109 -1.27 -6.16 -6.99
C LEU A 109 -1.37 -5.17 -5.82
N ASN A 110 -2.51 -5.13 -5.13
CA ASN A 110 -2.73 -4.26 -3.98
C ASN A 110 -1.76 -4.60 -2.82
N VAL A 111 -1.55 -5.89 -2.54
CA VAL A 111 -0.57 -6.36 -1.55
C VAL A 111 0.85 -5.93 -1.92
N ILE A 112 1.26 -6.12 -3.18
CA ILE A 112 2.60 -5.75 -3.66
C ILE A 112 2.81 -4.24 -3.50
N LEU A 113 1.86 -3.42 -3.94
CA LEU A 113 1.97 -1.96 -3.88
C LEU A 113 2.06 -1.45 -2.44
N LYS A 114 1.30 -2.04 -1.50
CA LYS A 114 1.39 -1.69 -0.07
C LYS A 114 2.75 -2.07 0.52
N ALA A 115 3.29 -3.23 0.16
CA ALA A 115 4.63 -3.63 0.58
C ALA A 115 5.70 -2.64 0.07
N VAL A 116 5.57 -2.18 -1.20
CA VAL A 116 6.44 -1.14 -1.77
C VAL A 116 6.31 0.17 -1.01
N ILE A 117 5.09 0.61 -0.67
CA ILE A 117 4.89 1.83 0.15
C ILE A 117 5.58 1.71 1.51
N ILE A 118 5.43 0.59 2.20
CA ILE A 118 6.07 0.37 3.51
C ILE A 118 7.58 0.51 3.39
N PHE A 119 8.17 -0.12 2.36
CA PHE A 119 9.60 -0.04 2.08
C PHE A 119 10.05 1.41 1.79
N LEU A 120 9.29 2.15 0.97
CA LEU A 120 9.61 3.53 0.61
C LEU A 120 9.51 4.48 1.81
N ILE A 121 8.47 4.35 2.64
CA ILE A 121 8.30 5.16 3.86
C ILE A 121 9.46 4.88 4.84
N ASN A 122 9.85 3.62 5.01
CA ASN A 122 10.98 3.27 5.88
C ASN A 122 12.31 3.84 5.35
N SER A 123 12.54 3.74 4.03
CA SER A 123 13.70 4.32 3.36
C SER A 123 13.76 5.85 3.46
N TYR A 124 12.58 6.51 3.42
CA TYR A 124 12.44 7.95 3.61
C TYR A 124 12.77 8.35 5.05
N LYS A 125 12.21 7.66 6.04
CA LYS A 125 12.46 7.87 7.49
C LYS A 125 13.94 7.73 7.84
N ASN A 126 14.61 6.67 7.35
CA ASN A 126 16.03 6.44 7.62
C ASN A 126 16.92 7.57 7.06
N GLY A 127 16.56 8.12 5.90
CA GLY A 127 17.25 9.29 5.33
C GLY A 127 17.17 10.51 6.24
N GLN A 128 15.98 10.83 6.78
CA GLN A 128 15.80 11.97 7.69
C GLN A 128 16.50 11.80 9.04
N ASN A 129 16.62 10.57 9.54
CA ASN A 129 17.32 10.33 10.80
C ASN A 129 18.84 10.53 10.65
N ALA A 130 19.42 10.06 9.54
CA ALA A 130 20.85 10.24 9.28
C ALA A 130 21.26 11.72 9.14
N GLU A 131 20.43 12.56 8.52
CA GLU A 131 20.67 14.00 8.38
C GLU A 131 20.61 14.73 9.73
N ASN A 132 19.61 14.41 10.56
CA ASN A 132 19.49 15.00 11.90
C ASN A 132 20.69 14.66 12.80
N THR A 133 21.21 13.44 12.74
CA THR A 133 22.39 13.05 13.53
C THR A 133 23.64 13.80 13.11
N LYS A 134 23.83 14.05 11.80
CA LYS A 134 24.96 14.85 11.31
C LYS A 134 24.90 16.29 11.81
N ASN A 135 23.72 16.91 11.79
CA ASN A 135 23.54 18.30 12.22
C ASN A 135 23.74 18.51 13.73
N MET A 136 23.68 17.45 14.54
CA MET A 136 23.99 17.51 15.98
C MET A 136 25.47 17.24 16.30
N ALA A 137 26.23 16.73 15.34
CA ALA A 137 27.62 16.32 15.52
C ALA A 137 28.65 17.33 14.97
N GLY A 138 28.20 18.38 14.29
CA GLY A 138 29.01 19.50 13.78
C GLY A 138 28.59 20.80 14.42
#